data_AF-A0A965G1A2-F1
#
_entry.id   AF-A0A965G1A2-F1
#
_cell.length_a   1.000
_cell.length_b   1.000
_cell.length_c   1.000
_cell.angle_alpha   90.00
_cell.angle_beta   90.00
_cell.angle_gamma   90.00
#
_symmetry.space_group_name_H-M   'P 1'
#
loop_
_entity.id
_entity.type
_entity.pdbx_description
1 polymer ?
#
loop_
_entity_poly.entity_id
_entity_poly.type
_entity_poly.pdbx_seq_one_letter_code
_entity_poly.pdbx_strand_id
1 'polypeptide(L)'
;YWPHHARLDQAVAERVRALGHCYILDAHSYPTGPLPTHLGTSLTPEIGLGTEGKHTSQDFRDFASGFFRQQGYEVGFDVPFSGAIVPHAFIGQDYRVQSLMVEVRRDLYLDEATGQKHDGFQRVQATLTEFRQKLVAWVAARQV
;
A
#
# COMPACT_ATOMS: atom_id res chain seq x y z
N TYR A 1 -9.96 -9.10 15.75
CA TYR A 1 -10.38 -7.80 15.19
C TYR A 1 -10.08 -6.63 16.12
N TRP A 2 -10.76 -6.50 17.28
CA TRP A 2 -10.63 -5.33 18.17
C TRP A 2 -9.21 -5.04 18.69
N PRO A 3 -8.42 -6.01 19.20
CA PRO A 3 -7.08 -5.69 19.74
C PRO A 3 -6.07 -5.24 18.69
N HIS A 4 -6.30 -5.59 17.42
CA HIS A 4 -5.49 -5.13 16.29
C HIS A 4 -5.79 -3.66 15.99
N HIS A 5 -7.08 -3.32 15.83
CA HIS A 5 -7.52 -1.96 15.50
C HIS A 5 -7.21 -0.98 16.62
N ALA A 6 -7.37 -1.36 17.88
CA ALA A 6 -6.99 -0.52 19.02
C ALA A 6 -5.49 -0.18 19.02
N ARG A 7 -4.62 -1.15 18.67
CA ARG A 7 -3.18 -0.91 18.55
C ARG A 7 -2.83 -0.02 17.36
N LEU A 8 -3.54 -0.19 16.23
CA LEU A 8 -3.38 0.69 15.07
C LEU A 8 -3.80 2.12 15.40
N ASP A 9 -4.96 2.31 16.03
CA ASP A 9 -5.45 3.62 16.48
C ASP A 9 -4.40 4.30 17.38
N GLN A 10 -3.88 3.57 18.38
CA GLN A 10 -2.87 4.09 19.30
C GLN A 10 -1.57 4.48 18.57
N ALA A 11 -1.04 3.61 17.70
CA ALA A 11 0.20 3.87 16.99
C ALA A 11 0.09 5.10 16.06
N VAL A 12 -1.05 5.27 15.40
CA VAL A 12 -1.32 6.45 14.56
C VAL A 12 -1.47 7.70 15.41
N ALA A 13 -2.21 7.65 16.53
CA ALA A 13 -2.35 8.76 17.45
C ALA A 13 -1.00 9.26 17.98
N GLU A 14 -0.14 8.33 18.40
CA GLU A 14 1.22 8.63 18.87
C GLU A 14 2.06 9.29 17.78
N ARG A 15 1.98 8.78 16.54
CA ARG A 15 2.73 9.31 15.40
C ARG A 15 2.28 10.71 15.02
N VAL A 16 0.96 10.94 14.93
CA VAL A 16 0.39 12.27 14.63
C VAL A 16 0.74 13.26 15.73
N ARG A 17 0.68 12.86 17.02
CA ARG A 17 1.09 13.72 18.14
C ARG A 17 2.57 14.10 18.09
N ALA A 18 3.44 13.18 17.68
CA ALA A 18 4.87 13.39 17.68
C ALA A 18 5.35 14.21 16.46
N LEU A 19 4.80 13.95 15.27
CA LEU A 19 5.32 14.48 13.99
C LEU A 19 4.32 15.35 13.22
N GLY A 20 3.09 15.49 13.70
CA GLY A 20 2.04 16.26 13.04
C GLY A 20 1.39 15.56 11.84
N HIS A 21 1.79 14.32 11.51
CA HIS A 21 1.23 13.51 10.42
C HIS A 21 1.55 12.02 10.63
N CYS A 22 0.89 11.16 9.87
CA CYS A 22 1.17 9.73 9.81
C CYS A 22 0.92 9.21 8.39
N TYR A 23 1.85 8.45 7.82
CA TYR A 23 1.67 7.74 6.56
C TYR A 23 1.60 6.24 6.84
N ILE A 24 0.53 5.61 6.36
CA ILE A 24 0.27 4.18 6.51
C ILE A 24 0.50 3.49 5.17
N LEU A 25 1.23 2.38 5.20
CA LEU A 25 1.30 1.44 4.09
C LEU A 25 0.48 0.21 4.47
N ASP A 26 -0.61 0.00 3.77
CA ASP A 26 -1.47 -1.19 3.93
C ASP A 26 -0.99 -2.26 2.95
N ALA A 27 -0.22 -3.24 3.44
CA ALA A 27 0.53 -4.16 2.59
C ALA A 27 -0.23 -5.47 2.36
N HIS A 28 -0.43 -5.82 1.08
CA HIS A 28 -1.23 -6.98 0.66
C HIS A 28 -0.58 -7.72 -0.52
N SER A 29 -1.18 -8.85 -0.89
CA SER A 29 -0.88 -9.55 -2.13
C SER A 29 -2.08 -10.34 -2.62
N TYR A 30 -2.22 -10.48 -3.95
CA TYR A 30 -3.31 -11.20 -4.61
C TYR A 30 -2.77 -12.22 -5.62
N PRO A 31 -3.47 -13.33 -5.86
CA PRO A 31 -3.10 -14.30 -6.87
C PRO A 31 -3.43 -13.80 -8.29
N THR A 32 -2.81 -14.40 -9.30
CA THR A 32 -3.14 -14.19 -10.72
C THR A 32 -4.53 -14.70 -11.09
N GLY A 33 -5.02 -15.73 -10.39
CA GLY A 33 -6.32 -16.36 -10.66
C GLY A 33 -7.52 -15.55 -10.14
N PRO A 34 -8.72 -15.84 -10.65
CA PRO A 34 -9.94 -15.17 -10.21
C PRO A 34 -10.20 -15.45 -8.72
N LEU A 35 -10.38 -14.39 -7.94
CA LEU A 35 -10.85 -14.51 -6.56
C LEU A 35 -12.39 -14.46 -6.53
N PRO A 36 -13.06 -15.20 -5.62
CA PRO A 36 -14.51 -15.09 -5.44
C PRO A 36 -14.99 -13.66 -5.12
N THR A 37 -14.09 -12.84 -4.56
CA THR A 37 -14.31 -11.41 -4.25
C THR A 37 -14.05 -10.48 -5.43
N HIS A 38 -13.61 -11.00 -6.57
CA HIS A 38 -13.20 -10.26 -7.75
C HIS A 38 -14.39 -10.05 -8.69
N LEU A 39 -15.23 -9.05 -8.39
CA LEU A 39 -16.35 -8.69 -9.26
C LEU A 39 -15.85 -7.80 -10.41
N GLY A 40 -15.48 -8.41 -11.53
CA GLY A 40 -15.67 -7.76 -12.84
C GLY A 40 -14.53 -6.94 -13.44
N THR A 41 -13.26 -7.16 -13.07
CA THR A 41 -12.13 -6.61 -13.87
C THR A 41 -11.16 -7.70 -14.32
N SER A 42 -10.79 -7.67 -15.60
CA SER A 42 -9.74 -8.51 -16.19
C SER A 42 -8.33 -7.90 -16.01
N LEU A 43 -8.25 -6.70 -15.41
CA LEU A 43 -6.99 -6.02 -15.18
C LEU A 43 -6.33 -6.63 -13.94
N THR A 44 -5.14 -7.16 -14.14
CA THR A 44 -4.32 -7.78 -13.11
C THR A 44 -2.95 -7.12 -13.14
N PRO A 45 -2.81 -5.88 -12.65
CA PRO A 45 -1.52 -5.21 -12.63
C PRO A 45 -0.49 -6.06 -11.87
N GLU A 46 0.79 -5.73 -11.96
CA GLU A 46 1.81 -6.37 -11.12
C GLU A 46 1.80 -5.78 -9.71
N ILE A 47 1.54 -4.46 -9.63
CA ILE A 47 1.35 -3.72 -8.38
C ILE A 47 -0.02 -3.02 -8.41
N GLY A 48 -0.91 -3.41 -7.50
CA GLY A 48 -2.18 -2.71 -7.25
C GLY A 48 -1.98 -1.64 -6.18
N LEU A 49 -2.51 -0.44 -6.41
CA LEU A 49 -2.51 0.66 -5.46
C LEU A 49 -3.94 1.03 -5.07
N GLY A 50 -4.35 0.65 -3.87
CA GLY A 50 -5.68 0.99 -3.34
C GLY A 50 -5.68 2.35 -2.65
N THR A 51 -6.74 3.13 -2.89
CA THR A 51 -6.89 4.49 -2.37
C THR A 51 -8.06 4.62 -1.43
N GLU A 52 -7.96 5.54 -0.46
CA GLU A 52 -9.02 5.86 0.50
C GLU A 52 -9.27 7.37 0.52
N GLY A 53 -10.17 7.84 -0.33
CA GLY A 53 -10.65 9.22 -0.39
C GLY A 53 -9.54 10.27 -0.24
N LYS A 54 -9.71 11.20 0.71
CA LYS A 54 -8.71 12.24 1.02
C LYS A 54 -7.52 11.75 1.87
N HIS A 55 -7.59 10.51 2.38
CA HIS A 55 -6.45 9.88 3.05
C HIS A 55 -5.41 9.38 2.05
N THR A 56 -5.72 9.33 0.75
CA THR A 56 -4.71 9.10 -0.29
C THR A 56 -4.61 10.31 -1.21
N SER A 57 -3.81 11.30 -0.80
CA SER A 57 -3.59 12.52 -1.59
C SER A 57 -3.02 12.23 -2.99
N GLN A 58 -3.30 13.11 -3.94
CA GLN A 58 -2.82 13.00 -5.33
C GLN A 58 -1.30 12.86 -5.39
N ASP A 59 -0.56 13.69 -4.65
CA ASP A 59 0.90 13.61 -4.60
C ASP A 59 1.41 12.26 -4.08
N PHE A 60 0.69 11.62 -3.14
CA PHE A 60 1.07 10.29 -2.65
C PHE A 60 0.82 9.21 -3.72
N ARG A 61 -0.29 9.34 -4.48
CA ARG A 61 -0.58 8.47 -5.64
C ARG A 61 0.51 8.60 -6.71
N ASP A 62 0.88 9.83 -7.05
CA ASP A 62 1.87 10.12 -8.09
C ASP A 62 3.27 9.65 -7.67
N PHE A 63 3.65 9.89 -6.41
CA PHE A 63 4.89 9.36 -5.84
C PHE A 63 4.95 7.83 -5.93
N ALA A 64 3.91 7.14 -5.43
CA ALA A 64 3.92 5.69 -5.37
C ALA A 64 3.89 5.04 -6.75
N SER A 65 2.97 5.47 -7.61
CA SER A 65 2.86 4.92 -8.96
C SER A 65 4.08 5.25 -9.82
N GLY A 66 4.65 6.45 -9.69
CA GLY A 66 5.89 6.84 -10.36
C GLY A 66 7.06 5.94 -9.95
N PHE A 67 7.22 5.68 -8.65
CA PHE A 67 8.26 4.79 -8.15
C PHE A 67 8.15 3.37 -8.74
N PHE A 68 6.98 2.72 -8.64
CA PHE A 68 6.84 1.34 -9.11
C PHE A 68 6.95 1.22 -10.64
N ARG A 69 6.42 2.19 -11.39
CA ARG A 69 6.59 2.23 -12.86
C ARG A 69 8.05 2.41 -13.26
N GLN A 70 8.82 3.22 -12.52
CA GLN A 70 10.26 3.37 -12.76
C GLN A 70 11.04 2.07 -12.53
N GLN A 71 10.57 1.21 -11.63
CA GLN A 71 11.13 -0.13 -11.38
C GLN A 71 10.66 -1.17 -12.41
N GLY A 72 9.86 -0.75 -13.40
CA GLY A 72 9.40 -1.55 -14.53
C GLY A 72 8.13 -2.35 -14.28
N TYR A 73 7.39 -2.07 -13.21
CA TYR A 73 6.13 -2.79 -12.91
C TYR A 73 4.94 -2.17 -13.64
N GLU A 74 3.99 -3.03 -14.04
CA GLU A 74 2.63 -2.60 -14.37
C GLU A 74 1.88 -2.19 -13.11
N VAL A 75 1.41 -0.93 -13.06
CA VAL A 75 0.76 -0.36 -11.87
C VAL A 75 -0.68 0.05 -12.19
N GLY A 76 -1.63 -0.47 -11.41
CA GLY A 76 -3.05 -0.10 -11.44
C GLY A 76 -3.50 0.57 -10.15
N PHE A 77 -4.52 1.42 -10.24
CA PHE A 77 -5.18 2.01 -9.07
C PHE A 77 -6.56 1.39 -8.87
N ASP A 78 -6.88 1.05 -7.62
CA ASP A 78 -8.19 0.53 -7.22
C ASP A 78 -8.66 -0.67 -8.05
N VAL A 79 -7.67 -1.41 -8.59
CA VAL A 79 -7.81 -2.65 -9.33
C VAL A 79 -6.63 -3.56 -8.94
N PRO A 80 -6.87 -4.82 -8.59
CA PRO A 80 -8.18 -5.44 -8.47
C PRO A 80 -8.97 -5.04 -7.23
N PHE A 81 -8.30 -4.59 -6.16
CA PHE A 81 -8.94 -4.11 -4.95
C PHE A 81 -8.74 -2.61 -4.77
N SER A 82 -9.77 -1.97 -4.19
CA SER A 82 -9.75 -0.58 -3.79
C SER A 82 -9.72 -0.46 -2.27
N GLY A 83 -9.48 0.77 -1.79
CA GLY A 83 -9.41 1.06 -0.36
C GLY A 83 -7.99 1.00 0.20
N ALA A 84 -7.83 1.56 1.39
CA ALA A 84 -6.63 1.42 2.20
C ALA A 84 -7.03 1.56 3.67
N ILE A 85 -6.43 0.78 4.57
CA ILE A 85 -6.79 0.87 5.99
C ILE A 85 -6.54 2.26 6.55
N VAL A 86 -7.58 2.86 7.14
CA VAL A 86 -7.48 4.08 7.95
C VAL A 86 -8.07 3.76 9.31
N PRO A 87 -7.38 4.06 10.42
CA PRO A 87 -7.92 3.76 11.74
C PRO A 87 -9.21 4.55 12.00
N HIS A 88 -10.17 3.93 12.67
CA HIS A 88 -11.55 4.42 12.76
C HIS A 88 -11.63 5.80 13.41
N ALA A 89 -10.74 6.10 14.36
CA ALA A 89 -10.67 7.42 15.00
C ALA A 89 -10.27 8.56 14.04
N PHE A 90 -9.70 8.25 12.87
CA PHE A 90 -9.12 9.23 11.94
C PHE A 90 -9.85 9.29 10.60
N ILE A 91 -10.51 8.20 10.18
CA ILE A 91 -11.18 8.14 8.87
C ILE A 91 -12.25 9.23 8.74
N GLY A 92 -12.12 10.07 7.71
CA GLY A 92 -13.01 11.21 7.46
C GLY A 92 -12.85 12.38 8.44
N GLN A 93 -11.97 12.29 9.44
CA GLN A 93 -11.83 13.27 10.51
C GLN A 93 -10.47 13.99 10.52
N ASP A 94 -9.37 13.28 10.27
CA ASP A 94 -8.02 13.85 10.32
C ASP A 94 -7.17 13.42 9.11
N TYR A 95 -7.06 14.31 8.13
CA TYR A 95 -6.33 14.05 6.89
C TYR A 95 -4.81 14.20 7.01
N ARG A 96 -4.29 14.54 8.20
CA ARG A 96 -2.85 14.40 8.50
C ARG A 96 -2.44 12.92 8.53
N VAL A 97 -3.42 12.02 8.65
CA VAL A 97 -3.24 10.59 8.40
C VAL A 97 -3.45 10.33 6.92
N GLN A 98 -2.39 9.91 6.23
CA GLN A 98 -2.41 9.46 4.86
C GLN A 98 -2.26 7.93 4.84
N SER A 99 -2.95 7.24 3.94
CA SER A 99 -2.90 5.78 3.79
C SER A 99 -2.91 5.40 2.31
N LEU A 100 -2.17 4.34 1.99
CA LEU A 100 -2.12 3.76 0.65
C LEU A 100 -1.99 2.25 0.78
N MET A 101 -2.84 1.52 0.08
CA MET A 101 -2.69 0.08 -0.06
C MET A 101 -1.71 -0.25 -1.16
N VAL A 102 -0.79 -1.17 -0.90
CA VAL A 102 0.15 -1.73 -1.88
C VAL A 102 -0.11 -3.22 -1.96
N GLU A 103 -0.61 -3.65 -3.10
CA GLU A 103 -0.86 -5.03 -3.41
C GLU A 103 0.18 -5.57 -4.40
N VAL A 104 0.84 -6.66 -4.05
CA VAL A 104 1.80 -7.32 -4.94
C VAL A 104 1.20 -8.59 -5.52
N ARG A 105 1.20 -8.74 -6.85
CA ARG A 105 0.76 -9.98 -7.50
C ARG A 105 1.69 -11.13 -7.12
N ARG A 106 1.14 -12.27 -6.67
CA ARG A 106 1.91 -13.33 -6.00
C ARG A 106 2.89 -14.05 -6.92
N ASP A 107 2.55 -14.25 -8.19
CA ASP A 107 3.43 -14.80 -9.23
C ASP A 107 4.76 -14.03 -9.41
N LEU A 108 4.86 -12.81 -8.90
CA LEU A 108 6.12 -12.05 -8.91
C LEU A 108 7.15 -12.57 -7.91
N TYR A 109 6.73 -13.31 -6.89
CA TYR A 109 7.63 -13.74 -5.82
C TYR A 109 7.36 -15.13 -5.24
N LEU A 110 6.24 -15.75 -5.58
CA LEU A 110 5.75 -16.98 -4.96
C LEU A 110 5.05 -17.86 -6.01
N ASP A 111 5.35 -19.15 -5.98
CA ASP A 111 4.59 -20.16 -6.68
C ASP A 111 3.23 -20.31 -5.97
N GLU A 112 2.16 -19.91 -6.65
CA GLU A 112 0.81 -19.84 -6.07
C GLU A 112 0.22 -21.21 -5.73
N ALA A 113 0.72 -22.30 -6.34
CA ALA A 113 0.25 -23.65 -6.08
C ALA A 113 0.89 -24.25 -4.81
N THR A 114 2.16 -23.92 -4.56
CA THR A 114 2.95 -24.51 -3.46
C THR A 114 3.14 -23.57 -2.27
N GLY A 115 2.91 -22.26 -2.46
CA GLY A 115 3.20 -21.23 -1.47
C GLY A 115 4.70 -20.97 -1.26
N GLN A 116 5.57 -21.59 -2.07
CA GLN A 116 7.01 -21.42 -1.95
C GLN A 116 7.48 -20.19 -2.70
N LYS A 117 8.42 -19.46 -2.10
CA LYS A 117 9.09 -18.34 -2.76
C LYS A 117 9.99 -18.85 -3.88
N HIS A 118 9.99 -18.17 -5.01
CA HIS A 118 10.92 -18.41 -6.11
C HIS A 118 11.89 -17.22 -6.26
N ASP A 119 12.73 -17.23 -7.30
CA ASP A 119 13.84 -16.28 -7.46
C ASP A 119 13.40 -14.80 -7.53
N GLY A 120 12.18 -14.55 -8.02
CA GLY A 120 11.54 -13.22 -8.00
C GLY A 120 11.36 -12.59 -6.59
N PHE A 121 11.37 -13.37 -5.51
CA PHE A 121 11.20 -12.85 -4.15
C PHE A 121 12.26 -11.83 -3.76
N GLN A 122 13.51 -12.08 -4.10
CA GLN A 122 14.60 -11.15 -3.76
C GLN A 122 14.42 -9.81 -4.48
N ARG A 123 13.97 -9.83 -5.73
CA ARG A 123 13.67 -8.62 -6.50
C ARG A 123 12.53 -7.82 -5.86
N VAL A 124 11.39 -8.46 -5.58
CA VAL A 124 10.24 -7.80 -4.94
C VAL A 124 10.61 -7.24 -3.57
N GLN A 125 11.34 -8.01 -2.76
CA GLN A 125 11.81 -7.56 -1.44
C GLN A 125 12.72 -6.32 -1.55
N ALA A 126 13.64 -6.29 -2.51
CA ALA A 126 14.51 -5.14 -2.74
C ALA A 126 13.71 -3.91 -3.17
N THR A 127 12.79 -4.07 -4.13
CA THR A 127 11.88 -3.00 -4.59
C THR A 127 11.09 -2.40 -3.43
N LEU A 128 10.43 -3.23 -2.60
CA LEU A 128 9.62 -2.74 -1.47
C LEU A 128 10.47 -2.09 -0.37
N THR A 129 11.70 -2.60 -0.18
CA THR A 129 12.66 -2.00 0.76
C THR A 129 13.06 -0.60 0.30
N GLU A 130 13.37 -0.45 -0.99
CA GLU A 130 13.69 0.85 -1.58
C GLU A 130 12.47 1.78 -1.54
N PHE A 131 11.27 1.29 -1.87
CA PHE A 131 10.03 2.07 -1.81
C PHE A 131 9.84 2.69 -0.42
N ARG A 132 9.97 1.88 0.64
CA ARG A 132 9.88 2.36 2.02
C ARG A 132 10.90 3.46 2.33
N GLN A 133 12.15 3.30 1.87
CA GLN A 133 13.19 4.30 2.08
C GLN A 133 12.89 5.61 1.33
N LYS A 134 12.48 5.51 0.06
CA LYS A 134 12.08 6.67 -0.75
C LYS A 134 10.87 7.37 -0.17
N LEU A 135 9.89 6.63 0.36
CA LEU A 135 8.71 7.20 1.00
C LEU A 135 9.10 8.03 2.23
N VAL A 136 9.95 7.48 3.11
CA VAL A 136 10.44 8.22 4.27
C VAL A 136 11.13 9.52 3.86
N ALA A 137 12.01 9.46 2.86
CA ALA A 137 12.69 10.66 2.35
C ALA A 137 11.72 11.67 1.72
N TRP A 138 10.74 11.20 0.94
CA TRP A 138 9.72 12.02 0.30
C TRP A 138 8.80 12.72 1.31
N VAL A 139 8.39 12.01 2.38
CA VAL A 139 7.60 12.60 3.47
C VAL A 139 8.42 13.67 4.21
N ALA A 140 9.69 13.40 4.50
CA ALA A 140 10.56 14.34 5.21
C ALA A 140 10.80 15.64 4.40
N ALA A 141 10.95 15.54 3.08
CA ALA A 141 11.17 16.70 2.21
C ALA A 141 9.97 17.67 2.12
N ARG A 142 8.77 17.24 2.56
CA ARG A 142 7.52 18.03 2.49
C ARG A 142 7.17 18.70 3.82
N GLN A 143 8.07 18.63 4.80
CA GLN A 143 7.94 19.24 6.14
C GLN A 143 8.67 20.59 6.25
N VAL A 144 9.12 21.15 5.12
CA VAL A 144 9.77 22.47 5.03
C VAL A 144 8.82 23.48 4.41
#